data_AF-A0A3D0N1Y5-F1
#
_entry.id   AF-A0A3D0N1Y5-F1
#
_cell.length_a   1.000
_cell.length_b   1.000
_cell.length_c   1.000
_cell.angle_alpha   90.00
_cell.angle_beta   90.00
_cell.angle_gamma   90.00
#
_symmetry.space_group_name_H-M   'P 1'
#
loop_
_entity.id
_entity.type
_entity.pdbx_description
1 polymer ?
#
loop_
_entity_poly.entity_id
_entity_poly.type
_entity_poly.pdbx_seq_one_letter_code
_entity_poly.pdbx_strand_id
1 'polypeptide(L)'
;MRQVTEAGWQPVTYAEASGGVMIERWGPGGDGAIYLTVFSERANRATLTLDTAALGLGTGFVARDLLSGEQFSARPATDGATLSLRLNAKRVRMLKLR
;
A
#
# COMPACT_ATOMS: atom_id res chain seq x y z
N MET A 1 -6.09 -11.25 -7.65
CA MET A 1 -4.72 -11.31 -8.21
C MET A 1 -4.64 -10.83 -9.66
N ARG A 2 -5.52 -11.26 -10.57
CA ARG A 2 -5.53 -10.80 -11.98
C ARG A 2 -5.43 -9.27 -12.18
N GLN A 3 -6.19 -8.50 -11.39
CA GLN A 3 -6.17 -7.03 -11.46
C GLN A 3 -4.79 -6.40 -11.15
N VAL A 4 -4.02 -6.99 -10.23
CA VAL A 4 -2.70 -6.47 -9.82
C VAL A 4 -1.67 -6.75 -10.91
N THR A 5 -1.70 -7.96 -11.48
CA THR A 5 -0.79 -8.34 -12.57
C THR A 5 -1.06 -7.54 -13.83
N GLU A 6 -2.34 -7.27 -14.14
CA GLU A 6 -2.74 -6.42 -15.27
C GLU A 6 -2.37 -4.94 -15.05
N ALA A 7 -2.37 -4.47 -13.81
CA ALA A 7 -1.95 -3.09 -13.48
C ALA A 7 -0.46 -2.85 -13.75
N GLY A 8 0.36 -3.90 -13.80
CA GLY A 8 1.78 -3.82 -14.14
C GLY A 8 2.65 -3.29 -13.00
N TRP A 9 3.83 -3.88 -12.83
CA TRP A 9 4.81 -3.42 -11.83
C TRP A 9 5.30 -2.01 -12.14
N GLN A 10 5.61 -1.24 -11.09
CA GLN A 10 6.18 0.10 -11.18
C GLN A 10 7.27 0.31 -10.13
N PRO A 11 8.21 1.26 -10.36
CA PRO A 11 9.15 1.69 -9.32
C PRO A 11 8.42 2.17 -8.07
N VAL A 12 9.00 1.86 -6.90
CA VAL A 12 8.46 2.28 -5.59
C VAL A 12 8.84 3.73 -5.31
N THR A 13 8.35 4.64 -6.13
CA THR A 13 8.35 6.08 -5.89
C THR A 13 7.11 6.46 -5.10
N TYR A 14 7.19 7.52 -4.29
CA TYR A 14 6.04 8.14 -3.58
C TYR A 14 5.40 7.29 -2.49
N ALA A 15 6.02 6.17 -2.13
CA ALA A 15 5.64 5.33 -1.00
C ALA A 15 6.90 4.87 -0.26
N GLU A 16 6.87 5.00 1.07
CA GLU A 16 7.94 4.56 1.96
C GLU A 16 7.37 3.70 3.07
N ALA A 17 8.22 2.87 3.68
CA ALA A 17 7.81 2.00 4.76
C ALA A 17 8.85 1.97 5.89
N SER A 18 8.37 2.06 7.13
CA SER A 18 9.19 1.82 8.32
C SER A 18 9.22 0.34 8.70
N GLY A 19 10.04 -0.01 9.70
CA GLY A 19 10.01 -1.35 10.32
C GLY A 19 10.80 -2.43 9.57
N GLY A 20 11.51 -2.07 8.51
CA GLY A 20 12.35 -3.00 7.72
C GLY A 20 11.52 -4.00 6.92
N VAL A 21 10.49 -3.50 6.24
CA VAL A 21 9.59 -4.29 5.39
C VAL A 21 9.92 -4.07 3.92
N MET A 22 9.65 -5.08 3.11
CA MET A 22 9.74 -4.96 1.66
C MET A 22 8.42 -4.43 1.12
N ILE A 23 8.52 -3.46 0.21
CA ILE A 23 7.38 -2.92 -0.52
C ILE A 23 7.64 -2.96 -2.01
N GLU A 24 6.57 -3.21 -2.76
CA GLU A 24 6.54 -3.15 -4.21
C GLU A 24 5.25 -2.39 -4.62
N ARG A 25 5.21 -1.84 -5.84
CA ARG A 25 4.08 -1.05 -6.36
C ARG A 25 3.61 -1.57 -7.73
N TRP A 26 2.30 -1.57 -7.96
CA TRP A 26 1.68 -1.85 -9.27
C TRP A 26 0.62 -0.80 -9.58
N GLY A 27 0.40 -0.57 -10.88
CA GLY A 27 -0.61 0.35 -11.37
C GLY A 27 -0.15 1.81 -11.46
N PRO A 28 -1.06 2.74 -11.81
CA PRO A 28 -2.52 2.57 -11.67
C PRO A 28 -3.10 1.50 -12.60
N GLY A 29 -4.01 0.69 -12.07
CA GLY A 29 -4.80 -0.26 -12.87
C GLY A 29 -5.84 0.45 -13.74
N GLY A 30 -6.55 -0.29 -14.59
CA GLY A 30 -7.59 0.29 -15.47
C GLY A 30 -8.74 0.99 -14.72
N ASP A 31 -8.86 0.75 -13.41
CA ASP A 31 -9.83 1.39 -12.54
C ASP A 31 -9.23 2.58 -11.75
N GLY A 32 -7.99 2.96 -12.04
CA GLY A 32 -7.25 4.04 -11.37
C GLY A 32 -6.64 3.65 -10.03
N ALA A 33 -6.84 2.41 -9.55
CA ALA A 33 -6.32 2.00 -8.26
C ALA A 33 -4.82 1.71 -8.31
N ILE A 34 -4.12 2.06 -7.23
CA ILE A 34 -2.73 1.68 -7.00
C ILE A 34 -2.70 0.50 -6.05
N TYR A 35 -1.74 -0.40 -6.27
CA TYR A 35 -1.56 -1.57 -5.44
C TYR A 35 -0.19 -1.51 -4.76
N LEU A 36 -0.14 -1.91 -3.48
CA LEU A 36 1.08 -2.08 -2.69
C LEU A 36 1.14 -3.52 -2.13
N THR A 37 2.25 -4.22 -2.35
CA THR A 37 2.53 -5.50 -1.69
C THR A 37 3.48 -5.17 -0.57
N VAL A 38 3.13 -5.60 0.63
CA VAL A 38 3.94 -5.37 1.82
C VAL A 38 4.29 -6.72 2.40
N PHE A 39 5.58 -6.94 2.62
CA PHE A 39 6.10 -8.20 3.12
C PHE A 39 7.14 -7.96 4.23
N SER A 40 7.15 -8.85 5.21
CA SER A 40 8.15 -8.87 6.27
C SER A 40 8.55 -10.30 6.60
N GLU A 41 9.85 -10.55 6.77
CA GLU A 41 10.38 -11.85 7.23
C GLU A 41 9.96 -12.18 8.67
N ARG A 42 9.68 -11.15 9.49
CA ARG A 42 9.33 -11.27 10.90
C ARG A 42 8.00 -10.58 11.20
N ALA A 43 7.33 -11.02 12.27
CA ALA A 43 6.17 -10.30 12.77
C ALA A 43 6.61 -8.93 13.28
N ASN A 44 6.02 -7.86 12.75
CA ASN A 44 6.36 -6.50 13.12
C ASN A 44 5.17 -5.55 12.87
N ARG A 45 5.39 -4.30 13.27
CA ARG A 45 4.53 -3.17 12.91
C ARG A 45 5.29 -2.29 11.95
N ALA A 46 4.61 -1.83 10.91
CA ALA A 46 5.17 -0.92 9.92
C ALA A 46 4.20 0.25 9.73
N THR A 47 4.77 1.41 9.44
CA THR A 47 4.02 2.56 8.95
C THR A 47 4.38 2.75 7.49
N LEU A 48 3.38 2.76 6.62
CA LEU A 48 3.54 3.26 5.26
C LEU A 48 3.31 4.77 5.27
N THR A 49 4.17 5.49 4.58
CA THR A 49 4.00 6.92 4.28
C THR A 49 3.81 7.05 2.77
N LEU A 50 2.77 7.79 2.37
CA LEU A 50 2.34 7.92 0.98
C LEU A 50 2.27 9.39 0.62
N ASP A 51 2.89 9.78 -0.49
CA ASP A 51 2.59 11.04 -1.16
C ASP A 51 1.33 10.83 -2.01
N THR A 52 0.19 11.19 -1.43
CA THR A 52 -1.11 10.91 -2.04
C THR A 52 -1.31 11.72 -3.32
N ALA A 53 -0.75 12.93 -3.41
CA ALA A 53 -0.88 13.76 -4.60
C ALA A 53 -0.09 13.18 -5.78
N ALA A 54 1.17 12.79 -5.56
CA ALA A 54 2.01 12.16 -6.59
C ALA A 54 1.49 10.78 -7.02
N LEU A 55 0.84 10.06 -6.10
CA LEU A 55 0.13 8.82 -6.38
C LEU A 55 -1.26 9.06 -7.02
N GLY A 56 -1.74 10.30 -7.16
CA GLY A 56 -3.09 10.57 -7.66
C GLY A 56 -4.20 10.05 -6.76
N LEU A 57 -3.89 9.77 -5.49
CA LEU A 57 -4.84 9.41 -4.44
C LEU A 57 -5.39 10.72 -3.86
N GLY A 58 -6.70 10.96 -4.03
CA GLY A 58 -7.37 12.08 -3.39
C GLY A 58 -7.32 11.99 -1.86
N THR A 59 -7.90 12.97 -1.17
CA THR A 59 -7.88 13.06 0.31
C THR A 59 -8.73 11.99 1.03
N GLY A 60 -9.55 11.23 0.30
CA GLY A 60 -10.49 10.26 0.84
C GLY A 60 -10.27 8.80 0.40
N PHE A 61 -9.07 8.47 -0.08
CA PHE A 61 -8.80 7.11 -0.54
C PHE A 61 -8.93 6.08 0.60
N VAL A 62 -9.33 4.87 0.23
CA VAL A 62 -9.43 3.70 1.09
C VAL A 62 -8.27 2.77 0.79
N ALA A 63 -7.61 2.29 1.84
CA ALA A 63 -6.65 1.20 1.76
C ALA A 63 -7.31 -0.11 2.21
N ARG A 64 -7.37 -1.12 1.34
CA ARG A 64 -7.92 -2.44 1.65
C ARG A 64 -6.96 -3.56 1.27
N ASP A 65 -6.70 -4.48 2.19
CA ASP A 65 -5.98 -5.71 1.89
C ASP A 65 -6.89 -6.67 1.11
N LEU A 66 -6.54 -6.95 -0.14
CA LEU A 66 -7.30 -7.81 -1.04
C LEU A 66 -7.27 -9.28 -0.62
N LEU A 67 -6.34 -9.69 0.24
CA LEU A 67 -6.22 -11.08 0.68
C LEU A 67 -7.08 -11.38 1.91
N SER A 68 -7.18 -10.42 2.83
CA SER A 68 -7.92 -10.58 4.09
C SER A 68 -9.25 -9.83 4.13
N GLY A 69 -9.44 -8.84 3.25
CA GLY A 69 -10.56 -7.91 3.29
C GLY A 69 -10.41 -6.80 4.34
N GLU A 70 -9.34 -6.82 5.15
CA GLU A 70 -9.05 -5.82 6.18
C GLU A 70 -8.90 -4.42 5.55
N GLN A 71 -9.59 -3.45 6.13
CA GLN A 71 -9.52 -2.05 5.70
C GLN A 71 -8.68 -1.25 6.70
N PHE A 72 -7.78 -0.42 6.17
CA PHE A 72 -6.90 0.43 6.94
C PHE A 72 -7.33 1.89 6.81
N SER A 73 -7.42 2.58 7.93
CA SER A 73 -7.70 4.02 7.94
C SER A 73 -6.42 4.79 7.66
N ALA A 74 -6.44 5.60 6.59
CA ALA A 74 -5.40 6.59 6.33
C ALA A 74 -5.46 7.70 7.37
N ARG A 75 -4.30 8.10 7.87
CA ARG A 75 -4.15 9.31 8.69
C ARG A 75 -3.47 10.40 7.88
N PRO A 76 -4.02 11.62 7.82
CA PRO A 76 -3.33 12.73 7.18
C PRO A 76 -1.93 12.95 7.75
N ALA A 77 -0.99 13.29 6.87
CA ALA A 77 0.38 13.70 7.19
C ALA A 77 0.72 14.96 6.37
N THR A 78 1.82 15.64 6.71
CA THR A 78 2.22 16.92 6.08
C THR A 78 2.21 16.86 4.55
N ASP A 79 2.73 15.78 3.97
CA ASP A 79 2.87 15.61 2.51
C ASP A 79 2.05 14.41 1.98
N GLY A 80 0.93 14.06 2.63
CA GLY A 80 0.04 13.01 2.17
C GLY A 80 -0.63 12.23 3.29
N ALA A 81 -0.40 10.92 3.35
CA ALA A 81 -1.06 10.06 4.33
C ALA A 81 -0.16 8.95 4.88
N THR A 82 -0.49 8.47 6.06
CA THR A 82 0.15 7.30 6.67
C THR A 82 -0.85 6.17 6.92
N LEU A 83 -0.37 4.92 6.78
CA LEU A 83 -1.10 3.70 7.11
C LEU A 83 -0.32 2.90 8.14
N SER A 84 -0.97 2.52 9.24
CA SER A 84 -0.36 1.64 10.25
C SER A 84 -0.73 0.19 9.98
N LEU A 85 0.28 -0.66 9.76
CA LEU A 85 0.12 -2.07 9.44
C LEU A 85 0.64 -2.95 10.56
N ARG A 86 -0.11 -4.01 10.88
CA ARG A 86 0.41 -5.17 11.62
C ARG A 86 0.70 -6.28 10.63
N LEU A 87 1.93 -6.77 10.62
CA LEU A 87 2.38 -7.81 9.71
C LEU A 87 2.72 -9.07 10.50
N ASN A 88 2.32 -10.21 9.95
CA ASN A 88 2.75 -11.51 10.42
C ASN A 88 4.02 -11.92 9.67
N ALA A 89 4.88 -12.70 10.31
CA ALA A 89 6.09 -13.21 9.68
C ALA A 89 5.74 -13.98 8.39
N LYS A 90 6.46 -13.67 7.32
CA LYS A 90 6.38 -14.32 6.00
C LYS A 90 5.00 -14.27 5.35
N ARG A 91 4.11 -13.39 5.81
CA ARG A 91 2.84 -13.12 5.15
C ARG A 91 2.91 -11.85 4.33
N VAL A 92 2.41 -11.96 3.12
CA VAL A 92 2.20 -10.85 2.21
C VAL A 92 0.86 -10.19 2.52
N ARG A 93 0.81 -8.85 2.47
CA ARG A 93 -0.43 -8.08 2.32
C ARG A 93 -0.47 -7.44 0.94
N MET A 94 -1.65 -7.40 0.33
CA MET A 94 -1.87 -6.77 -0.98
C MET A 94 -2.85 -5.62 -0.82
N LEU A 95 -2.36 -4.41 -0.62
CA LEU A 95 -3.19 -3.23 -0.40
C LEU A 95 -3.64 -2.65 -1.74
N LYS A 96 -4.95 -2.49 -1.92
CA LYS A 96 -5.54 -1.64 -2.96
C LYS A 96 -5.81 -0.26 -2.37
N LEU A 97 -5.34 0.79 -3.05
CA LEU A 97 -5.51 2.19 -2.69
C LEU A 97 -6.42 2.86 -3.72
N ARG A 98 -7.59 3.35 -3.30
CA ARG A 98 -8.54 4.07 -4.16
C ARG A 98 -9.49 4.94 -3.36
#